data_AF-A0A955N1H1-F1
#
_entry.id   AF-A0A955N1H1-F1
#
_cell.length_a   1.000
_cell.length_b   1.000
_cell.length_c   1.000
_cell.angle_alpha   90.00
_cell.angle_beta   90.00
_cell.angle_gamma   90.00
#
_symmetry.space_group_name_H-M   'P 1'
#
loop_
_entity.id
_entity.type
_entity.pdbx_description
1 polymer ?
#
loop_
_entity_poly.entity_id
_entity_poly.type
_entity_poly.pdbx_seq_one_letter_code
_entity_poly.pdbx_strand_id
1 'polypeptide(L)'
;MGIEKIAYTHLISRFGLDVTEPPIASFLLDRGSRRTQIVGGRREEYYPPRDNPGPHWIDHLKFALKHEGVNLEVLSALFQAAPTRDLTAWIKKSPTSRYTRTAWFLYEWLSNKELPVSDLNRGNYFTVLDPKKYYAIHREK
;
A
#
# COMPACT_ATOMS: atom_id res chain seq x y z
N MET A 1 -11.73 24.51 1.31
CA MET A 1 -10.83 23.64 2.10
C MET A 1 -10.76 22.35 1.32
N GLY A 2 -9.77 22.21 0.44
CA GLY A 2 -9.60 21.02 -0.39
C GLY A 2 -9.14 19.84 0.46
N ILE A 3 -9.67 18.67 0.12
CA ILE A 3 -9.33 17.39 0.72
C ILE A 3 -9.12 16.43 -0.44
N GLU A 4 -7.95 15.85 -0.54
CA GLU A 4 -7.59 14.89 -1.58
C GLU A 4 -7.56 13.47 -1.01
N LYS A 5 -8.09 12.48 -1.75
CA LYS A 5 -7.94 11.06 -1.40
C LYS A 5 -6.49 10.63 -1.61
N ILE A 6 -5.89 9.97 -0.63
CA ILE A 6 -4.56 9.36 -0.73
C ILE A 6 -4.61 7.85 -0.44
N ALA A 7 -3.47 7.17 -0.46
CA ALA A 7 -3.34 5.75 -0.09
C ALA A 7 -4.28 4.81 -0.88
N TYR A 8 -4.89 3.79 -0.25
CA TYR A 8 -5.76 2.84 -0.97
C TYR A 8 -6.97 3.53 -1.61
N THR A 9 -7.55 4.53 -0.95
CA THR A 9 -8.73 5.23 -1.49
C THR A 9 -8.40 5.97 -2.79
N HIS A 10 -7.19 6.52 -2.91
CA HIS A 10 -6.68 7.07 -4.18
C HIS A 10 -6.51 5.99 -5.25
N LEU A 11 -5.90 4.86 -4.88
CA LEU A 11 -5.61 3.77 -5.81
C LEU A 11 -6.90 3.15 -6.38
N ILE A 12 -7.89 2.93 -5.52
CA ILE A 12 -9.23 2.46 -5.91
C ILE A 12 -9.85 3.41 -6.93
N SER A 13 -9.88 4.71 -6.63
CA SER A 13 -10.46 5.71 -7.53
C SER A 13 -9.68 5.86 -8.84
N ARG A 14 -8.35 5.80 -8.79
CA ARG A 14 -7.47 6.02 -9.94
C ARG A 14 -7.55 4.89 -10.96
N PHE A 15 -7.66 3.65 -10.48
CA PHE A 15 -7.68 2.47 -11.34
C PHE A 15 -9.09 1.88 -11.53
N GLY A 16 -10.13 2.47 -10.92
CA GLY A 16 -11.50 1.98 -11.01
C GLY A 16 -11.65 0.57 -10.43
N LEU A 17 -11.02 0.30 -9.29
CA LEU A 17 -10.99 -1.03 -8.69
C LEU A 17 -12.37 -1.39 -8.11
N ASP A 18 -12.89 -2.56 -8.49
CA ASP A 18 -14.11 -3.13 -7.92
C ASP A 18 -13.78 -3.91 -6.64
N VAL A 19 -13.77 -3.20 -5.52
CA VAL A 19 -13.38 -3.72 -4.20
C VAL A 19 -14.20 -3.05 -3.10
N THR A 20 -14.30 -3.72 -1.96
CA THR A 20 -14.91 -3.17 -0.76
C THR A 20 -14.15 -1.92 -0.28
N GLU A 21 -14.88 -0.95 0.26
CA GLU A 21 -14.24 0.24 0.85
C GLU A 21 -13.27 -0.16 1.98
N PRO A 22 -12.04 0.40 1.99
CA PRO A 22 -11.06 0.03 2.99
C PRO A 22 -11.48 0.51 4.39
N PRO A 23 -11.14 -0.24 5.46
CA PRO A 23 -11.49 0.13 6.84
C PRO A 23 -10.82 1.43 7.32
N ILE A 24 -9.77 1.87 6.61
CA ILE A 24 -9.09 3.14 6.83
C ILE A 24 -9.13 3.92 5.52
N ALA A 25 -9.63 5.15 5.57
CA ALA A 25 -9.60 6.08 4.45
C ALA A 25 -8.68 7.26 4.79
N SER A 26 -7.58 7.40 4.05
CA SER A 26 -6.64 8.50 4.23
C SER A 26 -6.89 9.66 3.27
N PHE A 27 -6.78 10.87 3.80
CA PHE A 27 -6.97 12.12 3.08
C PHE A 27 -5.82 13.10 3.31
N LEU A 28 -5.46 13.86 2.29
CA LEU A 28 -4.52 14.98 2.39
C LEU A 28 -5.28 16.30 2.49
N LEU A 29 -4.89 17.13 3.46
CA LEU A 29 -5.45 18.47 3.65
C LEU A 29 -4.59 19.51 2.91
N ASP A 30 -5.21 20.54 2.33
CA ASP A 30 -4.47 21.71 1.81
C ASP A 30 -3.75 22.49 2.91
N ARG A 31 -4.28 22.46 4.14
CA ARG A 31 -3.75 23.11 5.34
C ARG A 31 -4.32 22.47 6.60
N GLY A 32 -3.57 22.56 7.70
CA GLY A 32 -4.00 22.08 9.01
C GLY A 32 -3.07 21.01 9.57
N SER A 33 -3.53 20.34 10.62
CA SER A 33 -2.78 19.31 11.34
C SER A 33 -3.39 17.93 11.15
N ARG A 34 -2.63 16.90 11.55
CA ARG A 34 -3.10 15.52 11.50
C ARG A 34 -4.32 15.35 12.41
N ARG A 35 -5.37 14.70 11.92
CA ARG A 35 -6.57 14.36 12.70
C ARG A 35 -7.08 12.97 12.31
N THR A 36 -7.70 12.29 13.26
CA THR A 36 -8.33 10.98 13.05
C THR A 36 -9.79 11.07 13.47
N GLN A 37 -10.69 10.48 12.70
CA GLN A 37 -12.12 10.44 12.99
C GLN A 37 -12.67 9.02 12.79
N ILE A 38 -13.73 8.68 13.52
CA ILE A 38 -14.48 7.45 13.31
C ILE A 38 -15.86 7.85 12.76
N VAL A 39 -16.16 7.42 11.54
CA VAL A 39 -17.40 7.73 10.83
C VAL A 39 -18.00 6.43 10.34
N GLY A 40 -19.21 6.09 10.80
CA GLY A 40 -19.90 4.86 10.39
C GLY A 40 -19.11 3.58 10.67
N GLY A 41 -18.29 3.54 11.72
CA GLY A 41 -17.42 2.41 12.04
C GLY A 41 -16.11 2.35 11.23
N ARG A 42 -15.90 3.27 10.29
CA ARG A 42 -14.66 3.40 9.52
C ARG A 42 -13.73 4.45 10.13
N ARG A 43 -12.42 4.24 10.04
CA ARG A 43 -11.42 5.22 10.46
C ARG A 43 -11.01 6.13 9.32
N GLU A 44 -11.21 7.43 9.48
CA GLU A 44 -10.70 8.44 8.56
C GLU A 44 -9.45 9.10 9.14
N GLU A 45 -8.39 9.14 8.35
CA GLU A 45 -7.11 9.74 8.72
C GLU A 45 -6.83 10.92 7.81
N TYR A 46 -6.63 12.09 8.38
CA TYR A 46 -6.35 13.31 7.63
C TYR A 46 -4.93 13.75 7.92
N TYR A 47 -4.17 13.97 6.86
CA TYR A 47 -2.75 14.26 6.88
C TYR A 47 -2.48 15.71 6.45
N PRO A 48 -1.55 16.42 7.10
CA PRO A 48 -1.12 17.75 6.68
C PRO A 48 -0.37 17.71 5.35
N PRO A 49 -0.22 18.84 4.63
CA PRO A 49 0.45 18.91 3.32
C PRO A 49 1.84 18.28 3.26
N ARG A 50 2.60 18.38 4.36
CA ARG A 50 3.97 17.82 4.46
C ARG A 50 4.03 16.29 4.33
N ASP A 51 2.91 15.62 4.56
CA ASP A 51 2.78 14.17 4.49
C ASP A 51 2.22 13.73 3.12
N ASN A 52 2.21 14.62 2.11
CA ASN A 52 1.84 14.28 0.74
C ASN A 52 2.67 13.08 0.25
N PRO A 53 2.03 11.96 -0.18
CA PRO A 53 2.74 10.79 -0.68
C PRO A 53 3.65 11.12 -1.87
N GLY A 54 3.19 11.99 -2.78
CA GLY A 54 3.76 12.19 -4.10
C GLY A 54 2.73 11.88 -5.21
N PRO A 55 3.03 12.21 -6.47
CA PRO A 55 2.05 12.18 -7.57
C PRO A 55 1.87 10.79 -8.20
N HIS A 56 2.76 9.83 -7.92
CA HIS A 56 2.73 8.52 -8.57
C HIS A 56 1.94 7.51 -7.75
N TRP A 57 1.28 6.58 -8.43
CA TRP A 57 0.52 5.54 -7.75
C TRP A 57 1.38 4.67 -6.80
N ILE A 58 2.67 4.51 -7.12
CA ILE A 58 3.65 3.84 -6.25
C ILE A 58 3.81 4.56 -4.91
N ASP A 59 3.78 5.89 -4.91
CA ASP A 59 3.88 6.69 -3.70
C ASP A 59 2.68 6.44 -2.78
N HIS A 60 1.49 6.38 -3.37
CA HIS A 60 0.25 6.04 -2.67
C HIS A 60 0.24 4.59 -2.18
N LEU A 61 0.76 3.63 -2.96
CA LEU A 61 0.89 2.24 -2.52
C LEU A 61 1.84 2.13 -1.31
N LYS A 62 3.00 2.76 -1.38
CA LYS A 62 3.95 2.80 -0.27
C LYS A 62 3.33 3.46 0.96
N PHE A 63 2.59 4.55 0.78
CA PHE A 63 1.88 5.23 1.86
C PHE A 63 0.83 4.33 2.50
N ALA A 64 0.01 3.65 1.70
CA ALA A 64 -1.01 2.72 2.16
C ALA A 64 -0.40 1.58 2.99
N LEU A 65 0.63 0.91 2.48
CA LEU A 65 1.32 -0.17 3.21
C LEU A 65 1.91 0.31 4.55
N LYS A 66 2.37 1.56 4.64
CA LYS A 66 2.92 2.15 5.86
C LYS A 66 1.85 2.53 6.89
N HIS A 67 0.76 3.17 6.44
CA HIS A 67 -0.20 3.83 7.32
C HIS A 67 -1.51 3.07 7.49
N GLU A 68 -1.95 2.36 6.46
CA GLU A 68 -3.20 1.60 6.41
C GLU A 68 -2.93 0.09 6.57
N GLY A 69 -1.72 -0.37 6.23
CA GLY A 69 -1.31 -1.76 6.28
C GLY A 69 -1.59 -2.52 4.98
N VAL A 70 -1.52 -3.85 5.05
CA VAL A 70 -1.86 -4.75 3.94
C VAL A 70 -3.38 -4.90 3.84
N ASN A 71 -3.92 -4.69 2.64
CA ASN A 71 -5.29 -5.04 2.26
C ASN A 71 -5.23 -5.93 1.02
N LEU A 72 -5.49 -7.23 1.18
CA LEU A 72 -5.28 -8.23 0.12
C LEU A 72 -6.24 -8.05 -1.06
N GLU A 73 -7.49 -7.65 -0.81
CA GLU A 73 -8.49 -7.40 -1.85
C GLU A 73 -8.04 -6.25 -2.75
N VAL A 74 -7.72 -5.10 -2.15
CA VAL A 74 -7.26 -3.91 -2.88
C VAL A 74 -5.95 -4.19 -3.63
N LEU A 75 -4.99 -4.89 -2.99
CA LEU A 75 -3.71 -5.21 -3.63
C LEU A 75 -3.89 -6.18 -4.79
N SER A 76 -4.74 -7.19 -4.66
CA SER A 76 -5.02 -8.14 -5.75
C SER A 76 -5.61 -7.42 -6.97
N ALA A 77 -6.65 -6.59 -6.76
CA ALA A 77 -7.26 -5.80 -7.83
C ALA A 77 -6.27 -4.80 -8.44
N LEU A 78 -5.48 -4.11 -7.61
CA LEU A 78 -4.48 -3.16 -8.06
C LEU A 78 -3.42 -3.82 -8.94
N PHE A 79 -2.91 -4.99 -8.56
CA PHE A 79 -1.88 -5.68 -9.33
C PHE A 79 -2.37 -6.23 -10.67
N GLN A 80 -3.69 -6.37 -10.86
CA GLN A 80 -4.27 -6.70 -12.15
C GLN A 80 -4.44 -5.47 -13.06
N ALA A 81 -4.71 -4.29 -12.48
CA ALA A 81 -5.00 -3.07 -13.23
C ALA A 81 -3.79 -2.16 -13.46
N ALA A 82 -2.83 -2.11 -12.52
CA ALA A 82 -1.73 -1.16 -12.54
C ALA A 82 -0.56 -1.64 -13.42
N PRO A 83 0.19 -0.72 -14.07
CA PRO A 83 1.36 -1.08 -14.87
C PRO A 83 2.47 -1.72 -14.03
N THR A 84 2.79 -2.98 -14.33
CA THR A 84 3.87 -3.73 -13.65
C THR A 84 5.24 -3.04 -13.74
N ARG A 85 5.50 -2.28 -14.82
CA ARG A 85 6.78 -1.59 -15.05
C ARG A 85 7.14 -0.65 -13.90
N ASP A 86 6.20 0.13 -13.39
CA ASP A 86 6.47 1.12 -12.35
C ASP A 86 6.74 0.43 -11.01
N LEU A 87 6.06 -0.69 -10.73
CA LEU A 87 6.31 -1.55 -9.58
C LEU A 87 7.72 -2.16 -9.64
N THR A 88 8.11 -2.74 -10.78
CA THR A 88 9.46 -3.28 -11.00
C THR A 88 10.53 -2.21 -10.82
N ALA A 89 10.31 -1.00 -11.37
CA ALA A 89 11.25 0.11 -11.25
C ALA A 89 11.41 0.56 -9.79
N TRP A 90 10.31 0.66 -9.05
CA TRP A 90 10.34 0.97 -7.62
C TRP A 90 11.11 -0.10 -6.83
N ILE A 91 10.91 -1.38 -7.17
CA ILE A 91 11.60 -2.48 -6.51
C ILE A 91 13.11 -2.43 -6.73
N LYS A 92 13.54 -2.26 -7.97
CA LYS A 92 14.97 -2.14 -8.32
C LYS A 92 15.63 -0.91 -7.69
N LYS A 93 14.90 0.19 -7.51
CA LYS A 93 15.41 1.42 -6.90
C LYS A 93 15.62 1.30 -5.38
N SER A 94 14.85 0.47 -4.69
CA SER A 94 14.90 0.36 -3.22
C SER A 94 14.70 -1.08 -2.73
N PRO A 95 15.56 -2.02 -3.17
CA PRO A 95 15.30 -3.45 -3.04
C PRO A 95 15.30 -3.94 -1.58
N THR A 96 16.00 -3.26 -0.69
CA THR A 96 16.07 -3.62 0.74
C THR A 96 14.96 -2.98 1.59
N SER A 97 14.15 -2.07 1.03
CA SER A 97 13.08 -1.41 1.77
C SER A 97 11.98 -2.39 2.16
N ARG A 98 11.51 -2.28 3.41
CA ARG A 98 10.41 -3.11 3.94
C ARG A 98 9.18 -3.08 3.03
N TYR A 99 8.73 -1.89 2.63
CA TYR A 99 7.50 -1.73 1.83
C TYR A 99 7.67 -2.24 0.41
N THR A 100 8.84 -2.03 -0.18
CA THR A 100 9.19 -2.57 -1.49
C THR A 100 9.16 -4.08 -1.50
N ARG A 101 9.81 -4.72 -0.52
CA ARG A 101 9.83 -6.19 -0.38
C ARG A 101 8.45 -6.76 -0.06
N THR A 102 7.65 -6.03 0.72
CA THR A 102 6.25 -6.38 0.98
C THR A 102 5.43 -6.39 -0.31
N ALA A 103 5.51 -5.32 -1.09
CA ALA A 103 4.79 -5.21 -2.36
C ALA A 103 5.27 -6.24 -3.38
N TRP A 104 6.58 -6.48 -3.47
CA TRP A 104 7.16 -7.50 -4.35
C TRP A 104 6.61 -8.90 -4.01
N PHE A 105 6.75 -9.33 -2.75
CA PHE A 105 6.24 -10.63 -2.32
C PHE A 105 4.72 -10.77 -2.58
N LEU A 106 3.93 -9.76 -2.20
CA LEU A 106 2.48 -9.81 -2.36
C LEU A 106 2.07 -9.81 -3.84
N TYR A 107 2.80 -9.12 -4.72
CA TYR A 107 2.55 -9.14 -6.15
C TYR A 107 2.72 -10.56 -6.70
N GLU A 108 3.87 -11.18 -6.45
CA GLU A 108 4.16 -12.51 -7.00
C GLU A 108 3.22 -13.56 -6.42
N TRP A 109 2.93 -13.47 -5.12
CA TRP A 109 2.02 -14.38 -4.45
C TRP A 109 0.57 -14.25 -4.94
N LEU A 110 0.03 -13.04 -5.05
CA LEU A 110 -1.37 -12.82 -5.44
C LEU A 110 -1.60 -13.00 -6.95
N SER A 111 -0.61 -12.72 -7.79
CA SER A 111 -0.73 -12.79 -9.24
C SER A 111 -0.18 -14.07 -9.85
N ASN A 112 0.60 -14.85 -9.09
CA ASN A 112 1.37 -16.01 -9.55
C ASN A 112 2.28 -15.68 -10.75
N LYS A 113 2.84 -14.47 -10.78
CA LYS A 113 3.75 -13.97 -11.82
C LYS A 113 5.01 -13.41 -11.17
N GLU A 114 6.16 -13.81 -11.66
CA GLU A 114 7.45 -13.29 -11.20
C GLU A 114 7.77 -11.94 -11.85
N LEU A 115 8.35 -11.04 -11.06
CA LEU A 115 8.89 -9.79 -11.60
C LEU A 115 10.31 -10.03 -12.13
N PRO A 116 10.75 -9.30 -13.18
CA PRO A 116 12.11 -9.41 -13.69
C PRO A 116 13.09 -8.64 -12.78
N VAL A 117 13.18 -9.06 -11.52
CA VAL A 117 13.99 -8.53 -10.44
C VAL A 117 14.85 -9.68 -9.91
N SER A 118 16.16 -9.47 -9.78
CA SER A 118 17.05 -10.47 -9.21
C SER A 118 16.80 -10.67 -7.72
N ASP A 119 16.93 -11.92 -7.26
CA ASP A 119 16.84 -12.27 -5.85
C ASP A 119 17.79 -11.47 -4.97
N LEU A 120 17.36 -11.25 -3.73
CA LEU A 120 18.16 -10.56 -2.73
C LEU A 120 19.11 -11.52 -2.04
N ASN A 121 20.41 -11.24 -2.19
CA ASN A 121 21.47 -12.03 -1.56
C ASN A 121 21.78 -11.58 -0.11
N ARG A 122 21.16 -10.48 0.34
CA ARG A 122 21.38 -9.84 1.64
C ARG A 122 20.12 -9.13 2.14
N GLY A 123 19.89 -9.16 3.45
CA GLY A 123 18.83 -8.39 4.10
C GLY A 123 18.16 -9.16 5.26
N ASN A 124 17.62 -8.41 6.22
CA ASN A 124 16.94 -9.01 7.37
C ASN A 124 15.56 -9.54 6.97
N TYR A 125 15.16 -10.66 7.57
CA TYR A 125 13.78 -11.13 7.48
C TYR A 125 12.85 -10.22 8.29
N PHE A 126 11.64 -10.02 7.78
CA PHE A 126 10.57 -9.34 8.49
C PHE A 126 9.24 -10.00 8.15
N THR A 127 8.30 -9.97 9.08
CA THR A 127 6.96 -10.48 8.83
C THR A 127 6.19 -9.52 7.92
N VAL A 128 5.72 -10.03 6.77
CA VAL A 128 4.92 -9.29 5.80
C VAL A 128 3.63 -8.78 6.45
N LEU A 129 2.96 -9.65 7.21
CA LEU A 129 1.80 -9.31 8.02
C LEU A 129 2.25 -9.09 9.47
N ASP A 130 2.04 -7.90 10.01
CA ASP A 130 2.33 -7.61 11.41
C ASP A 130 1.41 -8.45 12.33
N PRO A 131 1.95 -9.37 13.16
CA PRO A 131 1.13 -10.25 14.00
C PRO A 131 0.31 -9.49 15.05
N LYS A 132 0.62 -8.21 15.31
CA LYS A 132 -0.21 -7.36 16.17
C LYS A 132 -1.46 -6.80 15.46
N LYS A 133 -1.49 -6.86 14.13
CA LYS A 133 -2.55 -6.29 13.28
C LYS A 133 -3.32 -7.35 12.51
N TYR A 134 -2.72 -8.51 12.27
CA TYR A 134 -3.26 -9.56 11.42
C TYR A 134 -3.20 -10.91 12.12
N TYR A 135 -4.25 -11.70 11.94
CA TYR A 135 -4.20 -13.14 12.17
C TYR A 135 -3.69 -13.81 10.91
N ALA A 136 -2.62 -14.59 11.03
CA ALA A 136 -2.02 -15.33 9.92
C ALA A 136 -1.60 -16.72 10.41
N ILE A 137 -1.78 -17.72 9.56
CA ILE A 137 -1.18 -19.04 9.78
C ILE A 137 0.31 -18.97 9.46
N HIS A 138 1.13 -19.59 10.30
CA HIS A 138 2.55 -19.76 9.96
C HIS A 138 2.66 -20.81 8.86
N ARG A 139 3.23 -20.42 7.72
CA ARG A 139 3.59 -21.36 6.67
C ARG A 139 4.88 -22.06 7.11
N GLU A 140 4.79 -23.33 7.45
CA GLU A 140 5.98 -24.18 7.61
C GLU A 140 6.66 -24.33 6.24
N LYS A 141 8.00 -24.46 6.27
CA LYS A 141 8.82 -24.57 5.06
C LYS A 141 8.58 -25.88 4.32
#